data_AF-A0A271M358-F1
#
_entry.id   AF-A0A271M358-F1
#
_cell.length_a   1.000
_cell.length_b   1.000
_cell.length_c   1.000
_cell.angle_alpha   90.00
_cell.angle_beta   90.00
_cell.angle_gamma   90.00
#
_symmetry.space_group_name_H-M   'P 1'
#
loop_
_entity.id
_entity.type
_entity.pdbx_description
1 polymer ?
#
loop_
_entity_poly.entity_id
_entity_poly.type
_entity_poly.pdbx_seq_one_letter_code
_entity_poly.pdbx_strand_id
1 'polypeptide(L)' 'MILTSTKSPDQWSELIDDQEITTAILDRFLHRVKVIHLVDDSYRMKHGKSVFSAKV' A
#
# COMPACT_ATOMS: atom_id res chain seq x y z
N MET A 1 -0.11 12.20 -10.60
CA MET A 1 -0.76 11.66 -9.39
C MET A 1 0.27 10.82 -8.65
N ILE A 2 0.36 10.93 -7.32
CA ILE A 2 1.22 10.08 -6.48
C ILE A 2 0.29 9.30 -5.56
N LEU A 3 0.46 7.98 -5.52
CA LEU A 3 -0.33 7.10 -4.67
C LEU A 3 0.62 6.26 -3.81
N THR A 4 0.20 5.98 -2.58
CA THR A 4 0.88 5.05 -1.69
C THR A 4 -0.12 3.95 -1.35
N SER A 5 0.33 2.69 -1.42
CA SER A 5 -0.48 1.53 -1.08
C SER A 5 0.37 0.56 -0.30
N THR A 6 -0.26 -0.11 0.67
CA THR A 6 0.33 -1.24 1.38
C THR A 6 0.20 -2.55 0.61
N LYS A 7 -0.65 -2.58 -0.44
CA LYS A 7 -0.84 -3.70 -1.36
C LYS A 7 -0.23 -3.39 -2.72
N SER A 8 0.36 -4.40 -3.37
CA SER A 8 0.87 -4.25 -4.73
C SER A 8 -0.26 -4.18 -5.76
N PRO A 9 -0.04 -3.58 -6.96
CA PRO A 9 -1.08 -3.36 -7.96
C PRO A 9 -1.85 -4.61 -8.41
N ASP A 10 -1.19 -5.76 -8.42
CA ASP A 10 -1.77 -7.07 -8.71
C ASP A 10 -2.83 -7.51 -7.70
N GLN A 11 -2.78 -7.00 -6.47
CA GLN A 11 -3.76 -7.31 -5.42
C GLN A 11 -4.92 -6.31 -5.37
N TRP A 12 -4.96 -5.31 -6.27
CA TRP A 12 -5.99 -4.27 -6.24
C TRP A 12 -7.32 -4.74 -6.84
N SER A 13 -7.33 -5.80 -7.65
CA SER A 13 -8.57 -6.41 -8.15
C SER A 13 -9.46 -6.95 -7.02
N GLU A 14 -8.87 -7.31 -5.88
CA GLU A 14 -9.62 -7.77 -4.69
C GLU A 14 -10.23 -6.62 -3.88
N LEU A 15 -9.82 -5.37 -4.14
CA LEU A 15 -10.31 -4.20 -3.40
C LEU A 15 -11.62 -3.66 -3.97
N ILE A 16 -11.99 -4.05 -5.18
CA ILE A 16 -13.14 -3.53 -5.92
C ILE A 16 -13.98 -4.72 -6.39
N ASP A 17 -15.27 -4.68 -6.08
CA ASP A 17 -16.22 -5.80 -6.21
C ASP A 17 -16.50 -6.20 -7.69
N ASP A 18 -16.18 -5.32 -8.64
CA ASP A 18 -16.34 -5.55 -10.07
C ASP A 18 -14.97 -5.70 -10.76
N GLN A 19 -14.61 -6.94 -11.10
CA GLN A 19 -13.32 -7.27 -11.69
C GLN A 19 -13.11 -6.66 -13.08
N GLU A 20 -14.16 -6.53 -13.90
CA GLU A 20 -14.06 -5.98 -15.26
C GLU A 20 -13.75 -4.49 -15.21
N ILE A 21 -14.53 -3.76 -14.40
CA ILE A 21 -14.33 -2.32 -14.19
C ILE A 21 -12.96 -2.07 -13.55
N THR A 22 -12.57 -2.89 -12.57
CA THR A 22 -11.28 -2.76 -11.90
C THR A 22 -10.13 -2.91 -12.87
N THR A 23 -10.18 -3.92 -13.74
CA THR A 23 -9.11 -4.18 -14.71
C THR A 23 -8.99 -3.01 -15.69
N ALA A 24 -10.11 -2.49 -16.20
CA ALA A 24 -10.12 -1.34 -17.11
C ALA A 24 -9.59 -0.05 -16.45
N ILE A 25 -9.86 0.14 -15.16
CA ILE A 25 -9.35 1.26 -14.37
C ILE A 25 -7.85 1.11 -14.11
N LEU A 26 -7.41 -0.07 -13.67
CA LEU A 26 -6.00 -0.37 -13.41
C LEU A 26 -5.16 -0.23 -14.67
N ASP A 27 -5.64 -0.70 -15.82
CA ASP A 27 -4.94 -0.55 -17.09
C ASP A 27 -4.64 0.93 -17.40
N ARG A 28 -5.65 1.80 -17.27
CA ARG A 28 -5.50 3.25 -17.48
C ARG A 28 -4.58 3.90 -16.45
N PHE A 29 -4.64 3.46 -15.19
CA PHE A 29 -3.80 4.02 -14.13
C PHE A 29 -2.35 3.56 -14.21
N LEU A 30 -2.10 2.29 -14.55
CA LEU A 30 -0.77 1.69 -14.56
C LEU A 30 -0.03 1.91 -15.89
N HIS A 31 -0.70 2.36 -16.95
CA HIS A 31 -0.10 2.57 -18.27
C HIS A 31 1.15 3.48 -18.26
N ARG A 32 1.26 4.44 -17.34
CA ARG A 32 2.43 5.35 -17.24
C ARG A 32 2.89 5.58 -15.80
N VAL A 33 3.05 4.51 -15.02
CA VAL A 33 3.57 4.63 -13.64
C VAL A 33 4.94 4.01 -13.49
N LYS A 34 5.71 4.61 -12.58
CA LYS A 34 6.92 4.01 -12.02
C LYS A 34 6.59 3.50 -10.63
N VAL A 35 6.66 2.19 -10.45
CA VAL A 35 6.45 1.56 -9.13
C VAL A 35 7.73 1.70 -8.31
N ILE A 36 7.60 2.16 -7.07
CA ILE A 36 8.70 2.23 -6.10
C ILE A 36 8.29 1.37 -4.91
N HIS A 37 9.02 0.26 -4.72
CA HIS A 37 8.81 -0.61 -3.57
C HIS A 37 9.59 -0.07 -2.38
N LEU A 38 8.86 0.22 -1.29
CA LEU A 38 9.46 0.62 -0.02
C LEU A 38 9.67 -0.64 0.82
N VAL A 39 10.89 -1.18 0.78
CA VAL A 39 11.29 -2.35 1.56
C VAL A 39 12.23 -1.88 2.65
N ASP A 40 11.66 -1.53 3.80
CA ASP A 40 12.39 -1.24 5.03
C ASP A 40 11.48 -1.49 6.24
N ASP A 41 12.08 -1.64 7.41
CA ASP A 41 11.33 -1.76 8.65
C ASP A 41 10.46 -0.51 8.86
N SER A 42 9.30 -0.73 9.46
CA SER A 42 8.41 0.35 9.85
C SER A 42 9.16 1.39 10.70
N TYR A 43 9.18 2.63 10.21
CA TYR A 43 9.73 3.76 10.95
C TYR A 43 9.15 3.85 12.37
N ARG A 44 7.86 3.52 12.52
CA ARG A 44 7.15 3.51 13.81
C ARG A 44 7.72 2.47 14.78
N MET A 45 8.20 1.33 14.27
CA MET A 45 8.82 0.31 15.11
C MET A 45 10.23 0.73 15.51
N LYS A 46 11.03 1.24 14.56
CA LYS A 46 12.40 1.72 14.83
C LYS A 46 12.46 2.87 15.85
N HIS A 47 11.48 3.76 15.84
CA HIS A 47 11.45 4.96 16.69
C HIS A 47 10.28 4.97 17.68
N GLY A 48 9.68 3.79 17.90
CA GLY A 48 8.51 3.64 18.76
C GLY A 48 8.85 4.04 20.19
N LYS A 49 8.29 5.15 20.67
CA LYS A 49 8.26 5.44 22.11
C LYS A 49 7.22 4.52 22.72
N SER A 50 7.62 3.63 23.63
CA SER A 50 6.68 2.77 24.35
C SER A 50 5.70 3.65 25.11
N VAL A 51 4.45 3.71 24.64
CA VAL A 51 3.37 4.47 25.30
C VAL A 51 2.85 3.72 26.53
N PHE A 52 3.17 2.43 26.62
CA PHE A 52 2.94 1.60 27.79
C PHE A 52 4.25 1.50 28.57
N SER A 53 4.39 2.31 29.62
CA SER A 53 5.33 2.00 30.68
C SER A 53 4.84 0.72 31.35
N ALA A 54 5.71 -0.29 31.43
CA ALA A 54 5.43 -1.49 32.20
C ALA A 54 5.11 -1.05 33.63
N LYS A 55 3.83 -1.15 34.00
CA LYS A 55 3.40 -1.03 35.39
C LYS A 55 3.75 -2.37 36.03
N VAL A 56 4.96 -2.43 36.60
CA VAL A 56 5.35 -3.44 37.58
C VAL A 56 4.75 -3.06 38.92
#